data_AF-A0A950TBT4-F1
#
_entry.id   AF-A0A950TBT4-F1
#
_cell.length_a   1.000
_cell.length_b   1.000
_cell.length_c   1.000
_cell.angle_alpha   90.00
_cell.angle_beta   90.00
_cell.angle_gamma   90.00
#
_symmetry.space_group_name_H-M   'P 1'
#
loop_
_entity.id
_entity.type
_entity.pdbx_description
1 polymer ?
#
loop_
_entity_poly.entity_id
_entity_poly.type
_entity_poly.pdbx_seq_one_letter_code
_entity_poly.pdbx_strand_id
1 'polypeptide(L)' 'MDLEQEFQKHASDCEQMAKLTRDAESKAHWRQLAQRFRQCAARTNVPPPERRPKVPRRELVI' A
#
# COMPACT_ATOMS: atom_id res chain seq x y z
N MET A 1 -14.96 -9.66 3.23
CA MET A 1 -14.29 -8.54 3.93
C MET A 1 -13.62 -7.70 2.85
N ASP A 2 -13.96 -6.42 2.75
CA ASP A 2 -13.36 -5.50 1.77
C ASP A 2 -12.04 -4.97 2.35
N LEU A 3 -10.93 -5.53 1.90
CA LEU A 3 -9.59 -5.18 2.40
C LEU A 3 -9.20 -3.75 2.05
N GLU A 4 -9.69 -3.21 0.93
CA GLU A 4 -9.42 -1.82 0.55
C GLU A 4 -10.04 -0.87 1.59
N GLN A 5 -11.31 -1.08 1.94
CA GLN A 5 -12.00 -0.25 2.94
C GLN A 5 -11.33 -0.31 4.32
N GLU A 6 -10.91 -1.49 4.79
CA GLU A 6 -10.22 -1.62 6.08
C GLU A 6 -8.87 -0.88 6.07
N PHE A 7 -8.09 -1.01 4.99
CA PHE A 7 -6.83 -0.26 4.86
C PHE A 7 -7.06 1.25 4.77
N GLN A 8 -8.11 1.71 4.08
CA GLN A 8 -8.47 3.13 4.03
C GLN A 8 -8.88 3.66 5.41
N LYS A 9 -9.66 2.89 6.18
CA LYS A 9 -10.03 3.23 7.56
C LYS A 9 -8.80 3.38 8.44
N HIS A 10 -7.88 2.42 8.42
CA HIS A 10 -6.63 2.51 9.19
C HIS A 10 -5.76 3.69 8.77
N ALA A 11 -5.73 4.04 7.48
CA ALA A 11 -5.04 5.25 7.02
C ALA A 11 -5.65 6.52 7.63
N SER A 12 -6.99 6.62 7.67
CA SER A 12 -7.69 7.75 8.27
C SER A 12 -7.44 7.85 9.78
N ASP A 13 -7.49 6.71 10.49
CA ASP A 13 -7.21 6.66 11.93
C ASP A 13 -5.78 7.14 12.23
N CYS A 14 -4.79 6.71 11.44
CA CYS A 14 -3.40 7.15 11.58
C CYS A 14 -3.26 8.67 11.32
N GLU A 15 -4.03 9.25 10.39
CA GLU A 15 -4.03 10.69 10.18
C GLU A 15 -4.66 11.47 11.34
N GLN A 16 -5.70 10.94 11.97
CA GLN A 16 -6.25 11.54 13.19
C GLN A 16 -5.22 11.50 14.31
N MET A 17 -4.52 10.38 14.49
CA MET A 17 -3.42 10.28 15.46
C MET A 17 -2.30 11.29 15.17
N ALA A 18 -1.94 11.51 13.91
CA ALA A 18 -0.97 12.53 13.51
C ALA A 18 -1.44 13.97 13.83
N LYS A 19 -2.75 14.25 13.83
CA LYS A 19 -3.31 15.56 14.20
C LYS A 19 -3.29 15.76 15.72
N LEU A 20 -3.56 14.71 16.49
CA LEU A 20 -3.60 14.76 17.95
C LEU A 20 -2.19 14.74 18.58
N THR A 21 -1.21 14.18 17.87
CA THR A 21 0.17 14.08 18.34
C THR A 21 0.88 15.44 18.29
N ARG A 22 1.43 15.86 19.43
CA ARG A 22 2.15 17.13 19.59
C ARG A 22 3.60 17.04 19.11
N ASP A 23 4.25 15.92 19.35
CA ASP A 23 5.64 15.67 18.99
C ASP A 23 5.81 15.51 17.46
N ALA A 24 6.85 16.16 16.91
CA ALA A 24 7.07 16.22 15.48
C ALA A 24 7.51 14.87 14.90
N GLU A 25 8.34 14.11 15.62
CA GLU A 25 8.82 12.80 15.20
C GLU A 25 7.68 11.79 15.17
N SER A 26 6.92 11.72 16.27
CA SER A 26 5.75 10.86 16.40
C SER A 26 4.69 11.19 15.35
N LYS A 27 4.48 12.49 15.06
CA LYS A 27 3.58 12.92 13.97
C LYS A 27 4.06 12.47 12.59
N ALA A 28 5.36 12.53 12.32
CA ALA A 28 5.93 12.03 11.08
C ALA A 28 5.74 10.50 10.97
N HIS A 29 5.93 9.77 12.07
CA HIS A 29 5.68 8.33 12.14
C HIS A 29 4.22 8.00 11.78
N TRP A 30 3.25 8.66 12.42
CA TRP A 30 1.82 8.44 12.14
C TRP A 30 1.46 8.73 10.67
N ARG A 31 2.03 9.79 10.08
CA ARG A 31 1.84 10.11 8.65
C ARG A 31 2.43 9.05 7.73
N GLN A 32 3.62 8.55 8.04
CA GLN A 32 4.26 7.47 7.27
C GLN A 32 3.43 6.18 7.33
N LEU A 33 2.86 5.87 8.50
CA LEU A 33 1.99 4.71 8.66
C LEU A 33 0.70 4.85 7.84
N ALA A 34 0.06 6.03 7.87
CA ALA A 34 -1.11 6.32 7.04
C ALA A 34 -0.81 6.15 5.53
N GLN A 35 0.36 6.61 5.08
CA GLN A 35 0.79 6.45 3.69
C GLN A 35 0.98 4.98 3.31
N ARG A 36 1.55 4.16 4.18
CA ARG A 36 1.71 2.70 3.93
C ARG A 36 0.35 2.02 3.79
N PHE A 37 -0.61 2.37 4.63
CA PHE A 37 -1.97 1.81 4.52
C PHE A 37 -2.65 2.20 3.20
N ARG A 38 -2.50 3.45 2.73
CA ARG A 38 -2.98 3.87 1.40
C ARG A 38 -2.35 3.08 0.26
N GLN A 39 -1.06 2.80 0.34
CA GLN A 39 -0.37 1.98 -0.66
C GLN A 39 -0.90 0.55 -0.68
N CYS A 40 -1.21 -0.02 0.49
CA CYS A 40 -1.83 -1.34 0.58
C CYS A 40 -3.24 -1.34 -0.02
N ALA A 41 -4.07 -0.35 0.31
CA ALA A 41 -5.41 -0.19 -0.25
C ALA A 41 -5.39 -0.12 -1.80
N ALA A 42 -4.47 0.68 -2.35
CA ALA A 42 -4.30 0.79 -3.80
C ALA A 42 -3.89 -0.54 -4.45
N ARG A 43 -3.05 -1.35 -3.77
CA ARG A 43 -2.62 -2.66 -4.28
C ARG A 43 -3.72 -3.72 -4.20
N THR A 44 -4.63 -3.62 -3.22
CA THR A 44 -5.77 -4.54 -3.13
C THR A 44 -6.84 -4.28 -4.18
N ASN A 45 -6.93 -3.04 -4.67
CA ASN A 45 -7.87 -2.66 -5.74
C ASN A 45 -7.32 -2.95 -7.15
N VAL A 46 -6.01 -3.20 -7.29
CA VAL A 46 -5.44 -3.64 -8.57
C VAL A 46 -5.76 -5.13 -8.75
N PRO A 47 -6.58 -5.53 -9.74
CA PRO A 47 -6.71 -6.94 -10.07
C PRO A 47 -5.32 -7.47 -10.42
N PRO A 48 -4.96 -8.70 -9.99
CA PRO A 48 -3.63 -9.25 -10.21
C PRO A 48 -3.28 -9.08 -11.69
N PRO A 49 -2.05 -8.63 -12.03
CA PRO A 49 -1.68 -8.49 -13.42
C PRO A 49 -1.91 -9.85 -14.07
N GLU A 50 -2.80 -9.87 -15.07
CA GLU A 50 -3.08 -11.05 -15.87
C GLU A 50 -1.74 -11.65 -16.26
N ARG A 51 -1.51 -12.91 -15.87
CA ARG A 51 -0.21 -13.59 -15.86
C ARG A 51 0.59 -13.16 -17.09
N ARG A 52 1.65 -12.36 -16.90
CA ARG A 52 2.50 -11.93 -18.02
C ARG A 52 2.83 -13.19 -18.84
N PRO A 53 2.64 -13.19 -20.17
CA PRO A 53 3.00 -14.34 -20.98
C PRO A 53 4.47 -14.66 -20.68
N LYS A 54 4.72 -15.90 -20.22
CA LYS A 54 6.08 -16.40 -20.00
C LYS A 54 6.76 -16.34 -21.36
N VAL A 55 7.57 -15.31 -21.60
CA VAL A 55 8.35 -15.22 -22.83
C VAL A 55 9.25 -16.47 -22.85
N PRO A 56 9.07 -17.40 -23.80
CA PRO A 56 9.94 -18.56 -23.86
C PRO A 56 11.35 -18.04 -24.11
N ARG A 57 12.28 -18.45 -23.26
CA ARG A 57 13.71 -18.20 -23.42
C ARG A 57 14.12 -18.85 -24.74
N ARG A 58 14.27 -18.04 -25.79
CA ARG A 58 14.87 -18.48 -27.06
C ARG A 58 16.24 -19.05 -26.71
N GLU A 59 16.38 -20.38 -26.78
CA GLU A 59 17.67 -21.02 -26.77
C GLU A 59 18.44 -20.54 -28.00
N LEU A 60 19.54 -19.85 -27.75
CA LEU A 60 20.51 -19.49 -28.75
C LEU A 60 21.24 -20.78 -29.12
N VAL A 61 20.82 -21.42 -30.21
CA VAL A 61 21.56 -22.53 -30.81
C VAL A 61 22.84 -21.93 -31.39
N ILE A 62 23.98 -22.34 -30.83
CA ILE A 62 25.34 -22.04 -31.32
C ILE A 62 25.66 -23.01 -32.44
#